data_AF-A0A423DT06-F1
#
_entry.id   AF-A0A423DT06-F1
#
_cell.length_a   1.000
_cell.length_b   1.000
_cell.length_c   1.000
_cell.angle_alpha   90.00
_cell.angle_beta   90.00
_cell.angle_gamma   90.00
#
_symmetry.space_group_name_H-M   'P 1'
#
loop_
_entity.id
_entity.type
_entity.pdbx_description
1 polymer ?
#
loop_
_entity_poly.entity_id
_entity_poly.type
_entity_poly.pdbx_seq_one_letter_code
_entity_poly.pdbx_strand_id
1 'polypeptide(L)'
;MSETMQLTVVLRHDQSKNLEQIQAHMKAMGWWDSFPPAGVELMSWTVAMGLGQIVTLRLPPSLLGKVNVELERAAWGVFRTECYPTYDFVPVREMIRERVRNGGQ
;
A
#
# COMPACT_ATOMS: atom_id res chain seq x y z
N MET A 1 11.71 -20.13 2.23
CA MET A 1 10.84 -18.95 2.34
C MET A 1 10.47 -18.55 0.93
N SER A 2 9.18 -18.33 0.65
CA SER A 2 8.75 -17.81 -0.64
C SER A 2 9.27 -16.38 -0.80
N GLU A 3 9.74 -16.03 -2.00
CA GLU A 3 10.18 -14.67 -2.30
C GLU A 3 9.00 -13.70 -2.16
N THR A 4 9.22 -12.56 -1.50
CA THR A 4 8.18 -11.55 -1.25
C THR A 4 8.62 -10.19 -1.79
N MET A 5 7.66 -9.43 -2.32
CA MET A 5 7.84 -8.02 -2.67
C MET A 5 7.12 -7.12 -1.66
N GLN A 6 7.44 -5.83 -1.68
CA GLN A 6 6.65 -4.80 -1.00
C GLN A 6 5.80 -4.03 -2.01
N LEU A 7 4.63 -3.58 -1.57
CA LEU A 7 3.73 -2.75 -2.35
C LEU A 7 3.24 -1.60 -1.48
N THR A 8 3.41 -0.37 -1.95
CA THR A 8 2.84 0.82 -1.34
C THR A 8 1.62 1.24 -2.16
N VAL A 9 0.46 1.29 -1.50
CA VAL A 9 -0.80 1.75 -2.06
C VAL A 9 -1.14 3.10 -1.46
N VAL A 10 -1.37 4.09 -2.32
CA VAL A 10 -1.87 5.41 -1.91
C VAL A 10 -3.34 5.50 -2.31
N LEU A 11 -4.21 5.52 -1.32
CA LEU A 11 -5.65 5.76 -1.46
C LEU A 11 -5.90 7.26 -1.28
N ARG A 12 -5.78 8.02 -2.37
CA ARG A 12 -5.97 9.48 -2.31
C ARG A 12 -7.42 9.82 -2.00
N HIS A 13 -7.61 10.75 -1.06
CA HIS A 13 -8.94 11.23 -0.72
C HIS A 13 -9.63 11.86 -1.93
N ASP A 14 -10.87 11.47 -2.15
CA ASP A 14 -11.79 12.17 -3.03
C ASP A 14 -12.60 13.18 -2.20
N GLN A 15 -12.21 14.45 -2.27
CA GLN A 15 -12.87 15.53 -1.51
C GLN A 15 -14.26 15.90 -2.04
N SER A 16 -14.73 15.30 -3.15
CA SER A 16 -16.14 15.38 -3.54
C SER A 16 -17.05 14.54 -2.62
N LYS A 17 -16.48 13.66 -1.79
CA LYS A 17 -17.19 12.81 -0.85
C LYS A 17 -16.86 13.18 0.58
N ASN A 18 -17.86 13.16 1.45
CA ASN A 18 -17.66 13.29 2.88
C ASN A 18 -17.29 11.93 3.51
N LEU A 19 -16.89 11.95 4.79
CA LEU A 19 -16.47 10.75 5.52
C LEU A 19 -17.57 9.69 5.59
N GLU A 20 -18.83 10.09 5.77
CA GLU A 20 -19.96 9.16 5.87
C GLU A 20 -20.18 8.40 4.55
N GLN A 21 -20.14 9.09 3.41
CA GLN A 21 -20.25 8.49 2.09
C GLN A 21 -19.12 7.49 1.82
N ILE A 22 -17.90 7.85 2.20
CA ILE A 22 -16.73 6.95 2.09
C ILE A 22 -16.97 5.70 2.94
N GLN A 23 -17.29 5.85 4.22
CA GLN A 23 -17.49 4.73 5.14
C GLN A 23 -18.65 3.81 4.75
N ALA A 24 -19.76 4.39 4.29
CA ALA A 24 -20.92 3.62 3.81
C ALA A 24 -20.55 2.75 2.60
N HIS A 25 -19.79 3.30 1.65
CA HIS A 25 -19.30 2.54 0.50
C HIS A 25 -18.33 1.43 0.93
N MET A 26 -17.33 1.73 1.76
CA MET A 26 -16.36 0.72 2.22
C MET A 26 -17.06 -0.44 2.95
N LYS A 27 -18.06 -0.12 3.78
CA LYS A 27 -18.88 -1.12 4.46
C LYS A 27 -19.69 -1.98 3.48
N ALA A 28 -20.34 -1.36 2.49
CA ALA A 28 -21.12 -2.07 1.48
C ALA A 28 -20.27 -3.04 0.66
N MET A 29 -19.00 -2.69 0.41
CA MET A 29 -18.06 -3.53 -0.35
C MET A 29 -17.30 -4.57 0.52
N GLY A 30 -17.56 -4.61 1.82
CA GLY A 30 -16.91 -5.54 2.75
C GLY A 30 -15.41 -5.30 2.93
N TRP A 31 -14.96 -4.06 2.69
CA TRP A 31 -13.53 -3.70 2.63
C TRP A 31 -12.74 -4.09 3.87
N TRP A 32 -13.31 -3.83 5.05
CA TRP A 32 -12.66 -4.04 6.34
C TRP A 32 -12.42 -5.52 6.66
N ASP A 33 -13.16 -6.42 6.02
CA ASP A 33 -13.04 -7.87 6.20
C ASP A 33 -12.21 -8.52 5.08
N SER A 34 -12.22 -7.93 3.87
CA SER A 34 -11.62 -8.54 2.68
C SER A 34 -10.21 -8.06 2.36
N PHE A 35 -9.82 -6.88 2.84
CA PHE A 35 -8.52 -6.28 2.54
C PHE A 35 -7.58 -6.22 3.77
N PRO A 36 -6.31 -6.63 3.62
CA PRO A 36 -5.73 -7.24 2.43
C PRO A 36 -6.17 -8.71 2.24
N PRO A 37 -6.15 -9.24 0.99
CA PRO A 37 -6.52 -10.63 0.75
C PRO A 37 -5.59 -11.62 1.47
N ALA A 38 -6.10 -12.82 1.75
CA ALA A 38 -5.35 -13.86 2.47
C ALA A 38 -3.98 -14.15 1.84
N GLY A 39 -2.95 -14.26 2.69
CA GLY A 39 -1.55 -14.46 2.27
C GLY A 39 -0.79 -13.18 1.96
N VAL A 40 -1.42 -12.01 2.12
CA VAL A 40 -0.79 -10.68 2.05
C VAL A 40 -0.66 -10.11 3.46
N GLU A 41 0.53 -9.67 3.82
CA GLU A 41 0.83 -9.07 5.11
C GLU A 41 0.66 -7.55 5.05
N LEU A 42 -0.08 -6.99 6.02
CA LEU A 42 -0.19 -5.54 6.23
C LEU A 42 1.00 -5.06 7.07
N MET A 43 1.93 -4.32 6.45
CA MET A 43 3.11 -3.79 7.13
C MET A 43 2.80 -2.48 7.87
N SER A 44 2.05 -1.58 7.23
CA SER A 44 1.67 -0.28 7.82
C SER A 44 0.42 0.28 7.15
N TRP A 45 -0.36 1.05 7.91
CA TRP A 45 -1.48 1.83 7.38
C TRP A 45 -1.49 3.22 8.04
N THR A 46 -1.25 4.26 7.27
CA THR A 46 -1.10 5.63 7.77
C THR A 46 -2.06 6.56 7.05
N VAL A 47 -2.75 7.44 7.80
CA VAL A 47 -3.51 8.54 7.21
C VAL A 47 -2.60 9.77 7.12
N ALA A 48 -2.22 10.14 5.90
CA ALA A 48 -1.49 11.37 5.61
C ALA A 48 -2.49 12.45 5.23
N MET A 49 -2.79 13.36 6.17
CA MET A 49 -3.76 14.44 5.97
C MET A 49 -3.47 15.24 4.69
N GLY A 50 -4.49 15.49 3.88
CA GLY A 50 -4.37 16.17 2.58
C GLY A 50 -3.91 15.28 1.41
N LEU A 51 -3.26 14.15 1.68
CA LEU A 51 -2.88 13.17 0.67
C LEU A 51 -3.91 12.04 0.57
N GLY A 52 -4.16 11.35 1.68
CA GLY A 52 -4.99 10.16 1.72
C GLY A 52 -4.46 9.12 2.68
N GLN A 53 -4.81 7.86 2.44
CA GLN A 53 -4.30 6.73 3.21
C GLN A 53 -3.14 6.08 2.46
N ILE A 54 -2.07 5.74 3.18
CA ILE A 54 -0.89 5.06 2.65
C ILE A 54 -0.84 3.70 3.31
N VAL A 55 -0.94 2.65 2.51
CA VAL A 55 -0.89 1.27 2.95
C VAL A 55 0.37 0.63 2.41
N THR A 56 1.16 -0.01 3.26
CA THR A 56 2.31 -0.81 2.82
C THR A 56 2.00 -2.27 3.07
N LEU A 57 2.19 -3.09 2.04
CA LEU A 57 1.93 -4.52 2.04
C LEU A 57 3.21 -5.29 1.75
N ARG A 58 3.30 -6.51 2.27
CA ARG A 58 4.27 -7.52 1.84
C ARG A 58 3.53 -8.73 1.32
N LEU A 59 3.93 -9.23 0.16
CA LEU A 59 3.22 -10.31 -0.52
C LEU A 59 4.13 -11.13 -1.43
N PRO A 60 3.81 -12.42 -1.67
CA PRO A 60 4.32 -13.14 -2.84
C PRO A 60 3.87 -12.42 -4.13
N PRO A 61 4.74 -12.29 -5.15
CA PRO A 61 4.37 -11.67 -6.43
C PRO A 61 3.13 -12.29 -7.09
N SER A 62 2.87 -13.58 -6.88
CA SER A 62 1.71 -14.30 -7.40
C SER A 62 0.36 -13.79 -6.85
N LEU A 63 0.35 -13.05 -5.75
CA LEU A 63 -0.87 -12.48 -5.16
C LEU A 63 -1.14 -11.04 -5.63
N LEU A 64 -0.24 -10.41 -6.41
CA LEU A 64 -0.41 -9.02 -6.86
C LEU A 64 -1.74 -8.80 -7.59
N GLY A 65 -2.13 -9.73 -8.47
CA GLY A 65 -3.42 -9.66 -9.18
C GLY A 65 -4.62 -9.71 -8.24
N LYS A 66 -4.56 -10.50 -7.16
CA LYS A 66 -5.64 -10.55 -6.16
C LYS A 66 -5.75 -9.25 -5.37
N VAL A 67 -4.62 -8.65 -5.00
CA VAL A 67 -4.60 -7.32 -4.36
C VAL A 67 -5.23 -6.28 -5.26
N ASN A 68 -4.90 -6.28 -6.55
CA ASN A 68 -5.52 -5.37 -7.51
C ASN A 68 -7.04 -5.55 -7.53
N VAL A 69 -7.55 -6.77 -7.72
CA VAL A 69 -9.00 -7.05 -7.74
C VAL A 69 -9.71 -6.57 -6.47
N GLU A 70 -9.13 -6.74 -5.29
CA GLU A 70 -9.73 -6.21 -4.04
C GLU A 70 -9.79 -4.68 -4.04
N LEU A 71 -8.75 -4.00 -4.52
CA LEU A 71 -8.75 -2.54 -4.67
C LEU A 71 -9.79 -2.06 -5.69
N GLU A 72 -9.91 -2.76 -6.83
CA GLU A 72 -10.91 -2.43 -7.85
C GLU A 72 -12.34 -2.61 -7.32
N ARG A 73 -12.57 -3.69 -6.57
CA ARG A 73 -13.89 -4.01 -6.03
C ARG A 73 -14.33 -2.99 -4.98
N ALA A 74 -13.44 -2.58 -4.08
CA ALA A 74 -13.84 -1.95 -2.83
C ALA A 74 -13.30 -0.54 -2.58
N ALA A 75 -12.17 -0.16 -3.20
CA ALA A 75 -11.57 1.17 -3.01
C ALA A 75 -11.90 2.14 -4.16
N TRP A 76 -12.09 1.62 -5.39
CA TRP A 76 -12.47 2.44 -6.53
C TRP A 76 -13.84 3.08 -6.33
N GLY A 77 -13.93 4.38 -6.63
CA GLY A 77 -15.15 5.17 -6.43
C GLY A 77 -15.14 6.02 -5.18
N VAL A 78 -14.38 5.66 -4.13
CA VAL A 78 -14.18 6.51 -2.94
C VAL A 78 -12.76 7.02 -2.76
N PHE A 79 -11.79 6.36 -3.41
CA PHE A 79 -10.42 6.83 -3.50
C PHE A 79 -9.93 6.84 -4.93
N ARG A 80 -9.01 7.76 -5.23
CA ARG A 80 -8.10 7.59 -6.36
C ARG A 80 -6.93 6.74 -5.91
N THR A 81 -6.86 5.52 -6.42
CA THR A 81 -5.88 4.50 -5.98
C THR A 81 -4.62 4.59 -6.84
N GLU A 82 -3.45 4.61 -6.20
CA GLU A 82 -2.13 4.54 -6.84
C GLU A 82 -1.34 3.39 -6.22
N CYS A 83 -0.70 2.55 -7.02
CA CYS A 83 0.02 1.35 -6.57
C CYS A 83 1.48 1.40 -7.00
N TYR A 84 2.40 1.20 -6.05
CA TYR A 84 3.84 1.30 -6.27
C TYR A 84 4.54 0.08 -5.69
N PRO A 85 5.04 -0.84 -6.53
CA PRO A 85 6.01 -1.84 -6.08
C PRO A 85 7.22 -1.14 -5.44
N THR A 86 7.60 -1.55 -4.24
CA THR A 86 8.65 -0.91 -3.45
C THR A 86 9.63 -1.93 -2.88
N TYR A 87 10.76 -1.45 -2.40
CA TYR A 87 11.76 -2.23 -1.67
C TYR A 87 12.33 -1.39 -0.53
N ASP A 88 12.83 -2.05 0.52
CA ASP A 88 13.49 -1.35 1.62
C ASP A 88 14.87 -0.85 1.17
N PHE A 89 15.02 0.47 1.12
CA PHE A 89 16.26 1.11 0.71
C PHE A 89 17.26 1.25 1.86
N VAL A 90 16.87 1.02 3.12
CA VAL A 90 17.76 1.21 4.29
C VAL A 90 19.04 0.36 4.18
N PRO A 91 19.01 -0.94 3.82
CA PRO A 91 20.22 -1.73 3.65
C PRO A 91 21.15 -1.18 2.57
N VAL A 92 20.58 -0.75 1.44
CA VAL A 92 21.34 -0.13 0.33
C VAL A 92 21.96 1.18 0.79
N ARG A 93 21.22 2.00 1.54
CA ARG A 93 21.70 3.25 2.12
C ARG A 93 22.86 3.01 3.08
N GLU A 94 22.79 2.03 3.98
CA GLU A 94 23.90 1.74 4.91
C GLU A 94 25.15 1.26 4.17
N MET A 95 25.00 0.41 3.16
CA MET A 95 26.10 0.00 2.28
C MET A 95 26.77 1.20 1.59
N ILE A 96 25.97 2.13 1.04
CA ILE A 96 26.48 3.36 0.43
C ILE A 96 27.20 4.21 1.47
N ARG A 97 26.63 4.37 2.67
CA ARG A 97 27.25 5.15 3.76
C ARG A 97 28.62 4.60 4.16
N GLU A 98 28.78 3.29 4.25
CA GLU A 98 30.07 2.66 4.55
C GLU A 98 31.08 2.86 3.43
N ARG A 99 30.66 2.68 2.17
CA ARG A 99 31.51 2.92 0.99
C ARG A 99 32.03 4.35 0.93
N VAL A 100 31.16 5.34 1.17
CA VAL A 100 31.54 6.75 1.21
C VAL A 100 32.50 7.04 2.37
N ARG A 101 32.28 6.46 3.56
CA ARG A 101 33.22 6.59 4.69
C ARG A 101 34.62 6.05 4.39
N ASN A 102 34.71 5.05 3.52
CA ASN A 102 35.97 4.44 3.09
C ASN A 102 36.61 5.15 1.87
N GLY A 103 36.15 6.35 1.51
CA GLY A 103 36.73 7.16 0.43
C GLY A 103 36.24 6.80 -0.99
N GLY A 104 35.23 5.93 -1.10
CA GLY A 104 34.55 5.67 -2.37
C GLY A 104 33.52 6.76 -2.71
N GLN A 105 33.12 6.81 -3.99
CA GLN A 105 31.88 7.46 -4.42
C GLN A 105 30.67 6.60 -4.09
#